data_AF-A0A7R7EL74-F1
#
_entry.id   AF-A0A7R7EL74-F1
#
_cell.length_a   1.000
_cell.length_b   1.000
_cell.length_c   1.000
_cell.angle_alpha   90.00
_cell.angle_beta   90.00
_cell.angle_gamma   90.00
#
_symmetry.space_group_name_H-M   'P 1'
#
loop_
_entity.id
_entity.type
_entity.pdbx_description
1 polymer ?
#
loop_
_entity_poly.entity_id
_entity_poly.type
_entity_poly.pdbx_seq_one_letter_code
_entity_poly.pdbx_strand_id
1 'polypeptide(L)'
;MQIDREVIINELEKFISKIFLLPEIDNAQVRDVIIKKNEIRTDKLQEIMDKSYHDRYSDVDLSIMVRINPKDAVTPSEYMERIDRFGINTENCLGIAFVDVSKMYRIILKNGMRYDFGFGFKYDDNADLIHILPREEEYSNPNWPMNNVNRFWFVQIQALAKLYRKDFLIGDHLANMNLNETLVQQMILRDLEYGTNHHRYGYEEELEYLKNMNKCPIKTDNAIFNIISDKLYSAALTYDELTIAFYPNYNRRSLDFFEIWKCYEQGRIE
;
A
#
# COMPACT_ATOMS: atom_id res chain seq x y z
N MET A 1 -11.02 -0.38 14.66
CA MET A 1 -11.04 0.17 13.29
C MET A 1 -12.30 -0.33 12.58
N GLN A 2 -12.80 0.38 11.57
CA GLN A 2 -13.98 -0.02 10.79
C GLN A 2 -13.75 0.38 9.32
N ILE A 3 -14.13 -0.47 8.38
CA ILE A 3 -13.96 -0.25 6.93
C ILE A 3 -15.31 -0.56 6.28
N ASP A 4 -16.18 0.43 6.28
CA ASP A 4 -17.45 0.40 5.59
C ASP A 4 -17.57 1.60 4.64
N ARG A 5 -18.71 1.66 3.95
CA ARG A 5 -19.01 2.71 2.99
C ARG A 5 -18.94 4.12 3.59
N GLU A 6 -19.41 4.31 4.81
CA GLU A 6 -19.44 5.62 5.49
C GLU A 6 -18.04 6.05 5.94
N VAL A 7 -17.24 5.11 6.45
CA VAL A 7 -15.84 5.40 6.77
C VAL A 7 -15.05 5.73 5.51
N ILE A 8 -15.24 4.97 4.43
CA ILE A 8 -14.52 5.21 3.16
C ILE A 8 -14.83 6.59 2.58
N ILE A 9 -16.10 7.02 2.56
CA ILE A 9 -16.46 8.35 2.03
C ILE A 9 -15.85 9.47 2.89
N ASN A 10 -15.88 9.32 4.22
CA ASN A 10 -15.31 10.30 5.14
C ASN A 10 -13.78 10.40 5.01
N GLU A 11 -13.10 9.27 4.87
CA GLU A 11 -11.64 9.25 4.66
C GLU A 11 -11.24 9.78 3.28
N LEU A 12 -12.03 9.49 2.24
CA LEU A 12 -11.85 10.05 0.91
C LEU A 12 -12.00 11.59 0.93
N GLU A 13 -13.02 12.11 1.60
CA GLU A 13 -13.23 13.55 1.74
C GLU A 13 -12.04 14.23 2.43
N LYS A 14 -11.55 13.65 3.53
CA LYS A 14 -10.35 14.14 4.24
C LYS A 14 -9.14 14.15 3.31
N PHE A 15 -8.93 13.07 2.56
CA PHE A 15 -7.78 12.95 1.68
C PHE A 15 -7.83 13.97 0.52
N ILE A 16 -8.99 14.10 -0.13
CA ILE A 16 -9.21 15.10 -1.18
C ILE A 16 -9.07 16.53 -0.62
N SER A 17 -9.57 16.81 0.57
CA SER A 17 -9.42 18.11 1.22
C SER A 17 -7.95 18.46 1.45
N LYS A 18 -7.14 17.47 1.88
CA LYS A 18 -5.68 17.63 2.03
C LYS A 18 -4.99 17.88 0.70
N ILE A 19 -5.34 17.13 -0.35
CA ILE A 19 -4.83 17.33 -1.72
C ILE A 19 -5.03 18.78 -2.17
N PHE A 20 -6.22 19.35 -1.93
CA PHE A 20 -6.54 20.70 -2.36
C PHE A 20 -5.90 21.82 -1.56
N LEU A 21 -5.18 21.51 -0.47
CA LEU A 21 -4.31 22.49 0.19
C LEU A 21 -3.13 22.91 -0.72
N LEU A 22 -2.74 22.05 -1.65
CA LEU A 22 -1.68 22.36 -2.61
C LEU A 22 -2.20 23.35 -3.69
N PRO A 23 -1.54 24.50 -3.89
CA PRO A 23 -2.00 25.57 -4.80
C PRO A 23 -2.11 25.12 -6.26
N GLU A 24 -1.22 24.24 -6.69
CA GLU A 24 -1.12 23.75 -8.06
C GLU A 24 -2.21 22.73 -8.45
N ILE A 25 -2.93 22.16 -7.48
CA ILE A 25 -3.98 21.18 -7.76
C ILE A 25 -5.29 21.89 -8.07
N ASP A 26 -5.84 21.62 -9.25
CA ASP A 26 -7.07 22.23 -9.74
C ASP A 26 -8.30 21.37 -9.48
N ASN A 27 -8.18 20.08 -9.74
CA ASN A 27 -9.25 19.13 -9.57
C ASN A 27 -8.72 17.74 -9.19
N ALA A 28 -9.60 16.96 -8.58
CA ALA A 28 -9.44 15.56 -8.30
C ALA A 28 -10.55 14.80 -9.04
N GLN A 29 -10.24 13.64 -9.57
CA GLN A 29 -11.14 12.80 -10.33
C GLN A 29 -11.17 11.42 -9.69
N VAL A 30 -12.38 10.93 -9.40
CA VAL A 30 -12.60 9.53 -9.02
C VAL A 30 -13.50 8.92 -10.06
N ARG A 31 -12.99 7.92 -10.80
CA ARG A 31 -13.64 7.38 -12.01
C ARG A 31 -14.01 8.50 -12.99
N ASP A 32 -15.30 8.69 -13.29
CA ASP A 32 -15.82 9.72 -14.19
C ASP A 32 -16.28 11.00 -13.46
N VAL A 33 -16.20 11.03 -12.13
CA VAL A 33 -16.64 12.17 -11.32
C VAL A 33 -15.47 13.11 -11.04
N ILE A 34 -15.58 14.36 -11.51
CA ILE A 34 -14.57 15.41 -11.29
C ILE A 34 -15.02 16.31 -10.15
N ILE A 35 -14.18 16.45 -9.13
CA ILE A 35 -14.34 17.39 -8.03
C ILE A 35 -13.40 18.57 -8.25
N LYS A 36 -13.93 19.79 -8.31
CA LYS A 36 -13.10 20.99 -8.43
C LYS A 36 -12.65 21.52 -7.06
N LYS A 37 -11.50 22.19 -7.04
CA LYS A 37 -11.06 22.97 -5.88
C LYS A 37 -12.12 24.05 -5.57
N ASN A 38 -12.46 24.22 -4.29
CA ASN A 38 -13.49 25.14 -3.76
C ASN A 38 -14.97 24.83 -4.09
N GLU A 39 -15.27 23.68 -4.68
CA GLU A 39 -16.65 23.22 -4.88
C GLU A 39 -17.18 22.52 -3.61
N ILE A 40 -18.49 22.64 -3.33
CA ILE A 40 -19.17 21.81 -2.32
C ILE A 40 -19.26 20.37 -2.85
N ARG A 41 -18.86 19.40 -2.04
CA ARG A 41 -18.53 18.04 -2.54
C ARG A 41 -19.48 16.96 -2.09
N THR A 42 -20.43 17.25 -1.21
CA THR A 42 -21.29 16.24 -0.57
C THR A 42 -22.01 15.37 -1.59
N ASP A 43 -22.67 15.99 -2.58
CA ASP A 43 -23.39 15.25 -3.63
C ASP A 43 -22.44 14.46 -4.55
N LYS A 44 -21.26 15.01 -4.85
CA LYS A 44 -20.25 14.34 -5.68
C LYS A 44 -19.61 13.15 -4.98
N LEU A 45 -19.33 13.26 -3.69
CA LEU A 45 -18.78 12.16 -2.90
C LEU A 45 -19.79 11.01 -2.83
N GLN A 46 -21.08 11.32 -2.68
CA GLN A 46 -22.13 10.31 -2.72
C GLN A 46 -22.21 9.65 -4.10
N GLU A 47 -22.15 10.42 -5.20
CA GLU A 47 -22.09 9.89 -6.56
C GLU A 47 -20.88 8.97 -6.78
N ILE A 48 -19.71 9.37 -6.29
CA ILE A 48 -18.48 8.57 -6.35
C ILE A 48 -18.67 7.23 -5.65
N MET A 49 -19.26 7.24 -4.45
CA MET A 49 -19.51 6.02 -3.70
C MET A 49 -20.48 5.10 -4.44
N ASP A 50 -21.54 5.65 -5.03
CA ASP A 50 -22.51 4.85 -5.79
C ASP A 50 -21.92 4.21 -7.05
N LYS A 51 -20.92 4.85 -7.67
CA LYS A 51 -20.26 4.35 -8.89
C LYS A 51 -19.04 3.45 -8.64
N SER A 52 -18.29 3.73 -7.58
CA SER A 52 -16.93 3.20 -7.40
C SER A 52 -16.81 2.20 -6.25
N TYR A 53 -17.73 2.23 -5.28
CA TYR A 53 -17.70 1.30 -4.16
C TYR A 53 -18.37 -0.02 -4.55
N HIS A 54 -17.57 -1.09 -4.67
CA HIS A 54 -18.10 -2.43 -4.87
C HIS A 54 -18.21 -3.20 -3.55
N ASP A 55 -17.16 -3.12 -2.74
CA ASP A 55 -17.06 -3.77 -1.44
C ASP A 55 -16.01 -3.06 -0.57
N ARG A 56 -15.91 -3.44 0.71
CA ARG A 56 -14.86 -2.94 1.63
C ARG A 56 -13.43 -3.37 1.23
N TYR A 57 -13.31 -4.25 0.24
CA TYR A 57 -12.06 -4.74 -0.30
C TYR A 57 -11.65 -4.00 -1.60
N SER A 58 -12.37 -2.94 -1.97
CA SER A 58 -12.13 -2.16 -3.18
C SER A 58 -11.10 -1.07 -2.97
N ASP A 59 -10.36 -0.77 -4.04
CA ASP A 59 -9.47 0.37 -4.14
C ASP A 59 -10.27 1.59 -4.63
N VAL A 60 -9.87 2.80 -4.25
CA VAL A 60 -10.41 4.04 -4.80
C VAL A 60 -9.49 4.52 -5.92
N ASP A 61 -9.98 4.50 -7.16
CA ASP A 61 -9.27 5.02 -8.33
C ASP A 61 -9.31 6.55 -8.34
N LEU A 62 -8.26 7.18 -7.82
CA LEU A 62 -8.17 8.63 -7.65
C LEU A 62 -7.09 9.19 -8.57
N SER A 63 -7.42 10.19 -9.35
CA SER A 63 -6.45 10.96 -10.15
C SER A 63 -6.52 12.42 -9.81
N ILE A 64 -5.40 13.14 -9.89
CA ILE A 64 -5.36 14.59 -9.66
C ILE A 64 -4.85 15.31 -10.89
N MET A 65 -5.32 16.53 -11.11
CA MET A 65 -4.80 17.42 -12.16
C MET A 65 -3.87 18.46 -11.55
N VAL A 66 -2.58 18.34 -11.87
CA VAL A 66 -1.51 19.25 -11.46
C VAL A 66 -1.30 20.31 -12.53
N ARG A 67 -1.30 21.58 -12.12
CA ARG A 67 -0.91 22.71 -12.97
C ARG A 67 0.56 23.00 -12.80
N ILE A 68 1.30 22.99 -13.90
CA ILE A 68 2.73 23.32 -13.91
C ILE A 68 2.92 24.61 -14.71
N ASN A 69 3.65 25.58 -14.16
CA ASN A 69 4.06 26.73 -14.93
C ASN A 69 5.16 26.28 -15.92
N PRO A 70 5.13 26.66 -17.21
CA PRO A 70 6.21 26.32 -18.15
C PRO A 70 7.61 26.78 -17.73
N LYS A 71 7.69 27.73 -16.78
CA LYS A 71 8.95 28.24 -16.19
C LYS A 71 9.37 27.49 -14.92
N ASP A 72 8.59 26.51 -14.46
CA ASP A 72 8.97 25.67 -13.33
C ASP A 72 10.20 24.84 -13.65
N ALA A 73 11.07 24.69 -12.64
CA ALA A 73 12.18 23.74 -12.71
C ALA A 73 11.71 22.29 -12.48
N VAL A 74 10.52 22.10 -11.91
CA VAL A 74 9.97 20.80 -11.55
C VAL A 74 9.36 20.12 -12.78
N THR A 75 9.83 18.92 -13.07
CA THR A 75 9.25 18.05 -14.10
C THR A 75 8.09 17.23 -13.54
N PRO A 76 7.17 16.73 -14.41
CA PRO A 76 6.15 15.77 -14.00
C PRO A 76 6.72 14.55 -13.26
N SER A 77 7.86 14.01 -13.70
CA SER A 77 8.49 12.84 -13.06
C SER A 77 8.93 13.16 -11.63
N GLU A 78 9.65 14.26 -11.43
CA GLU A 78 10.08 14.71 -10.11
C GLU A 78 8.89 15.02 -9.20
N TYR A 79 7.81 15.58 -9.75
CA TYR A 79 6.59 15.84 -8.99
C TYR A 79 5.93 14.54 -8.49
N MET A 80 5.86 13.51 -9.33
CA MET A 80 5.25 12.23 -8.99
C MET A 80 6.00 11.50 -7.88
N GLU A 81 7.33 11.61 -7.84
CA GLU A 81 8.15 11.02 -6.78
C GLU A 81 7.86 11.60 -5.38
N ARG A 82 7.13 12.72 -5.32
CA ARG A 82 6.81 13.47 -4.10
C ARG A 82 5.44 13.14 -3.52
N ILE A 83 5.17 11.84 -3.37
CA ILE A 83 3.93 11.35 -2.74
C ILE A 83 3.75 11.84 -1.29
N ASP A 84 4.86 12.18 -0.62
CA ASP A 84 4.91 12.79 0.71
C ASP A 84 4.15 14.13 0.77
N ARG A 85 4.00 14.85 -0.35
CA ARG A 85 3.25 16.12 -0.42
C ARG A 85 1.76 15.94 -0.21
N PHE A 86 1.25 14.74 -0.46
CA PHE A 86 -0.13 14.34 -0.15
C PHE A 86 -0.23 13.78 1.28
N GLY A 87 0.87 13.88 2.02
CA GLY A 87 1.10 13.38 3.37
C GLY A 87 0.86 11.89 3.49
N ILE A 88 1.38 11.14 2.53
CA ILE A 88 1.60 9.69 2.58
C ILE A 88 3.03 9.50 3.09
N ASN A 89 3.20 8.87 4.25
CA ASN A 89 4.50 8.68 4.89
C ASN A 89 4.55 7.34 5.65
N THR A 90 5.69 7.02 6.25
CA THR A 90 5.89 5.77 7.01
C THR A 90 4.99 5.64 8.26
N GLU A 91 4.49 6.77 8.77
CA GLU A 91 3.59 6.77 9.94
C GLU A 91 2.19 6.30 9.58
N ASN A 92 1.67 6.65 8.39
CA ASN A 92 0.29 6.33 7.99
C ASN A 92 0.16 5.32 6.84
N CYS A 93 1.22 5.07 6.08
CA CYS A 93 1.25 4.12 4.98
C CYS A 93 1.64 2.73 5.48
N LEU A 94 0.83 1.74 5.15
CA LEU A 94 1.13 0.34 5.41
C LEU A 94 1.98 -0.25 4.27
N GLY A 95 1.59 0.01 3.03
CA GLY A 95 2.28 -0.49 1.84
C GLY A 95 2.03 0.40 0.64
N ILE A 96 3.05 0.53 -0.22
CA ILE A 96 2.96 1.33 -1.44
C ILE A 96 3.76 0.66 -2.56
N ALA A 97 3.21 0.69 -3.77
CA ALA A 97 3.88 0.22 -4.97
C ALA A 97 3.66 1.22 -6.10
N PHE A 98 4.73 1.59 -6.81
CA PHE A 98 4.62 2.38 -8.03
C PHE A 98 4.54 1.46 -9.24
N VAL A 99 3.56 1.69 -10.10
CA VAL A 99 3.35 0.93 -11.33
C VAL A 99 3.82 1.77 -12.50
N ASP A 100 5.01 1.43 -13.02
CA ASP A 100 5.66 2.21 -14.08
C ASP A 100 4.85 2.33 -15.37
N VAL A 101 4.15 1.26 -15.74
CA VAL A 101 3.40 1.20 -17.01
C VAL A 101 2.22 2.17 -17.00
N SER A 102 1.50 2.27 -15.89
CA SER A 102 0.35 3.16 -15.73
C SER A 102 0.70 4.49 -15.06
N LYS A 103 1.96 4.67 -14.62
CA LYS A 103 2.43 5.84 -13.88
C LYS A 103 1.51 6.18 -12.70
N MET A 104 1.27 5.18 -11.86
CA MET A 104 0.30 5.25 -10.76
C MET A 104 0.89 4.68 -9.48
N TYR A 105 0.56 5.28 -8.34
CA TYR A 105 0.84 4.72 -7.03
C TYR A 105 -0.33 3.87 -6.57
N ARG A 106 -0.06 2.66 -6.12
CA ARG A 106 -1.01 1.84 -5.37
C ARG A 106 -0.67 1.91 -3.90
N ILE A 107 -1.59 2.44 -3.11
CA ILE A 107 -1.34 2.85 -1.73
C ILE A 107 -2.29 2.10 -0.82
N ILE A 108 -1.76 1.54 0.27
CA ILE A 108 -2.51 1.02 1.40
C ILE A 108 -2.16 1.85 2.63
N LEU A 109 -3.15 2.47 3.23
CA LEU A 109 -3.01 3.16 4.51
C LEU A 109 -3.25 2.19 5.68
N LYS A 110 -2.67 2.50 6.84
CA LYS A 110 -2.82 1.70 8.07
C LYS A 110 -4.25 1.66 8.60
N ASN A 111 -5.08 2.63 8.23
CA ASN A 111 -6.51 2.61 8.51
C ASN A 111 -7.33 1.70 7.55
N GLY A 112 -6.65 1.00 6.63
CA GLY A 112 -7.27 0.07 5.67
C GLY A 112 -7.75 0.71 4.38
N MET A 113 -7.66 2.04 4.24
CA MET A 113 -7.98 2.73 2.98
C MET A 113 -6.99 2.36 1.89
N ARG A 114 -7.49 2.19 0.66
CA ARG A 114 -6.68 1.83 -0.49
C ARG A 114 -6.95 2.75 -1.68
N TYR A 115 -5.89 3.16 -2.36
CA TYR A 115 -5.97 4.09 -3.47
C TYR A 115 -5.12 3.62 -4.65
N ASP A 116 -5.69 3.68 -5.83
CA ASP A 116 -4.98 3.68 -7.10
C ASP A 116 -4.84 5.16 -7.51
N PHE A 117 -3.71 5.78 -7.16
CA PHE A 117 -3.46 7.22 -7.18
C PHE A 117 -2.62 7.67 -8.39
N GLY A 118 -3.25 8.38 -9.32
CA GLY A 118 -2.68 8.84 -10.58
C GLY A 118 -2.53 10.36 -10.69
N PHE A 119 -1.73 10.79 -11.67
CA PHE A 119 -1.43 12.20 -11.92
C PHE A 119 -1.69 12.55 -13.38
N GLY A 120 -2.46 13.61 -13.60
CA GLY A 120 -2.57 14.35 -14.85
C GLY A 120 -1.84 15.68 -14.72
N PHE A 121 -1.23 16.13 -15.83
CA PHE A 121 -0.47 17.37 -15.86
C PHE A 121 -0.99 18.30 -16.96
N LYS A 122 -1.15 19.58 -16.62
CA LYS A 122 -1.44 20.64 -17.59
C LYS A 122 -0.49 21.81 -17.37
N TYR A 123 0.05 22.34 -18.47
CA TYR A 123 0.87 23.54 -18.45
C TYR A 123 -0.02 24.79 -18.44
N ASP A 124 0.24 25.73 -17.53
CA ASP A 124 -0.54 26.96 -17.34
C ASP A 124 0.41 28.12 -17.00
N ASP A 125 0.51 29.11 -17.90
CA ASP A 125 1.38 30.28 -17.73
C ASP A 125 1.02 31.13 -16.49
N ASN A 126 -0.21 31.00 -15.99
CA ASN A 126 -0.72 31.71 -14.82
C ASN A 126 -0.61 30.88 -13.53
N ALA A 127 -0.08 29.66 -13.57
CA ALA A 127 0.14 28.88 -12.36
C ALA A 127 1.30 29.47 -11.54
N ASP A 128 1.18 29.41 -10.22
CA ASP A 128 2.29 29.73 -9.33
C ASP A 128 3.43 28.72 -9.52
N LEU A 129 4.67 29.17 -9.33
CA LEU A 129 5.83 28.27 -9.38
C LEU A 129 5.75 27.26 -8.23
N ILE A 130 6.01 26.00 -8.54
CA ILE A 130 5.95 24.90 -7.60
C ILE A 130 7.24 24.85 -6.79
N HIS A 131 7.12 25.19 -5.51
CA HIS A 131 8.22 25.06 -4.56
C HIS A 131 8.20 23.67 -3.91
N ILE A 132 9.07 22.79 -4.38
CA ILE A 132 9.30 21.48 -3.77
C ILE A 132 10.47 21.60 -2.78
N LEU A 133 10.17 21.46 -1.49
CA LEU A 133 11.21 21.43 -0.45
C LEU A 133 12.11 20.21 -0.63
N PRO A 134 13.43 20.30 -0.36
CA PRO A 134 14.32 19.14 -0.34
C PRO A 134 13.73 18.02 0.52
N ARG A 135 13.79 16.79 0.02
CA ARG A 135 13.36 15.61 0.78
C ARG A 135 14.52 15.19 1.69
N GLU A 136 14.26 15.00 2.97
CA GLU A 136 15.19 14.25 3.82
C GLU A 136 15.23 12.81 3.32
N GLU A 137 16.40 12.34 2.91
CA GLU A 137 16.57 10.96 2.50
C GLU A 137 16.35 10.05 3.71
N GLU A 138 15.23 9.33 3.70
CA GLU A 138 15.04 8.23 4.65
C GLU A 138 16.08 7.15 4.34
N TYR A 139 16.77 6.68 5.39
CA TYR A 139 17.73 5.59 5.26
C TYR A 139 17.07 4.37 4.62
N SER A 140 17.66 3.89 3.53
CA SER A 140 17.28 2.64 2.88
C SER A 140 18.47 1.70 2.90
N ASN A 141 18.31 0.55 3.56
CA ASN A 141 19.34 -0.46 3.63
C ASN A 141 19.64 -1.00 2.21
N PRO A 142 20.90 -1.02 1.75
CA PRO A 142 21.24 -1.46 0.39
C PRO A 142 20.96 -2.95 0.16
N ASN A 143 21.03 -3.79 1.19
CA ASN A 143 20.75 -5.23 1.08
C ASN A 143 19.25 -5.52 1.09
N TRP A 144 18.44 -4.66 1.72
CA TRP A 144 16.99 -4.79 1.75
C TRP A 144 16.30 -3.43 1.70
N PRO A 145 16.15 -2.83 0.51
CA PRO A 145 15.61 -1.48 0.38
C PRO A 145 14.19 -1.32 0.91
N MET A 146 13.83 -0.12 1.39
CA MET A 146 12.50 0.15 1.95
C MET A 146 11.36 -0.10 0.94
N ASN A 147 11.66 -0.02 -0.35
CA ASN A 147 10.73 -0.38 -1.42
C ASN A 147 10.27 -1.85 -1.34
N ASN A 148 11.12 -2.78 -0.90
CA ASN A 148 10.73 -4.18 -0.71
C ASN A 148 9.73 -4.31 0.44
N VAL A 149 9.97 -3.59 1.55
CA VAL A 149 9.06 -3.55 2.71
C VAL A 149 7.70 -3.00 2.29
N ASN A 150 7.69 -1.86 1.59
CA ASN A 150 6.45 -1.25 1.11
C ASN A 150 5.68 -2.15 0.14
N ARG A 151 6.38 -2.84 -0.75
CA ARG A 151 5.79 -3.79 -1.70
C ARG A 151 5.21 -5.01 -1.01
N PHE A 152 5.92 -5.61 -0.05
CA PHE A 152 5.46 -6.78 0.70
C PHE A 152 4.10 -6.51 1.36
N TRP A 153 4.00 -5.39 2.09
CA TRP A 153 2.75 -5.03 2.78
C TRP A 153 1.61 -4.67 1.83
N PHE A 154 1.93 -4.06 0.68
CA PHE A 154 0.95 -3.88 -0.39
C PHE A 154 0.41 -5.23 -0.88
N VAL A 155 1.28 -6.19 -1.21
CA VAL A 155 0.88 -7.52 -1.69
C VAL A 155 0.11 -8.30 -0.62
N GLN A 156 0.48 -8.18 0.66
CA GLN A 156 -0.25 -8.83 1.77
C GLN A 156 -1.72 -8.42 1.81
N ILE A 157 -2.00 -7.13 1.68
CA ILE A 157 -3.37 -6.62 1.74
C ILE A 157 -4.16 -7.02 0.48
N GLN A 158 -3.51 -7.05 -0.68
CA GLN A 158 -4.13 -7.56 -1.91
C GLN A 158 -4.50 -9.04 -1.79
N ALA A 159 -3.58 -9.87 -1.28
CA ALA A 159 -3.85 -11.29 -1.05
C ALA A 159 -5.00 -11.51 -0.06
N LEU A 160 -5.03 -10.74 1.01
CA LEU A 160 -6.11 -10.74 2.00
C LEU A 160 -7.47 -10.37 1.37
N ALA A 161 -7.52 -9.31 0.55
CA ALA A 161 -8.72 -8.92 -0.16
C ALA A 161 -9.24 -10.03 -1.09
N LYS A 162 -8.34 -10.72 -1.81
CA LYS A 162 -8.68 -11.85 -2.70
C LYS A 162 -9.19 -13.05 -1.92
N LEU A 163 -8.58 -13.36 -0.78
CA LEU A 163 -9.03 -14.42 0.14
C LEU A 163 -10.50 -14.20 0.54
N TYR A 164 -10.85 -12.98 0.97
CA TYR A 164 -12.23 -12.67 1.39
C TYR A 164 -13.24 -12.59 0.24
N ARG A 165 -12.79 -12.23 -0.97
CA ARG A 165 -13.60 -12.35 -2.20
C ARG A 165 -13.74 -13.78 -2.71
N LYS A 166 -13.14 -14.78 -2.03
CA LYS A 166 -13.09 -16.19 -2.45
C LYS A 166 -12.40 -16.41 -3.80
N ASP A 167 -11.56 -15.45 -4.21
CA ASP A 167 -10.68 -15.58 -5.38
C ASP A 167 -9.40 -16.30 -4.94
N PHE A 168 -9.54 -17.60 -4.65
CA PHE A 168 -8.49 -18.38 -4.00
C PHE A 168 -7.25 -18.58 -4.87
N LEU A 169 -7.40 -18.60 -6.19
CA LEU A 169 -6.25 -18.76 -7.10
C LEU A 169 -5.33 -17.54 -7.02
N ILE A 170 -5.90 -16.33 -7.12
CA ILE A 170 -5.11 -15.10 -7.00
C ILE A 170 -4.66 -14.91 -5.55
N GLY A 171 -5.53 -15.17 -4.57
CA GLY A 171 -5.19 -15.08 -3.15
C GLY A 171 -4.01 -15.97 -2.77
N ASP A 172 -4.01 -17.24 -3.18
CA ASP A 172 -2.91 -18.16 -2.90
C ASP A 172 -1.64 -17.79 -3.67
N HIS A 173 -1.75 -17.37 -4.93
CA HIS A 173 -0.62 -16.89 -5.71
C HIS A 173 0.12 -15.75 -4.98
N LEU A 174 -0.61 -14.73 -4.54
CA LEU A 174 -0.04 -13.58 -3.83
C LEU A 174 0.50 -13.98 -2.44
N ALA A 175 -0.18 -14.89 -1.73
CA ALA A 175 0.31 -15.41 -0.44
C ALA A 175 1.65 -16.15 -0.60
N ASN A 176 1.79 -16.98 -1.64
CA ASN A 176 3.05 -17.67 -1.95
C ASN A 176 4.16 -16.68 -2.35
N MET A 177 3.83 -15.60 -3.09
CA MET A 177 4.79 -14.55 -3.38
C MET A 177 5.34 -13.90 -2.11
N ASN A 178 4.49 -13.64 -1.11
CA ASN A 178 4.92 -13.09 0.17
C ASN A 178 5.78 -14.07 0.99
N LEU A 179 5.45 -15.35 1.00
CA LEU A 179 6.33 -16.36 1.59
C LEU A 179 7.70 -16.39 0.89
N ASN A 180 7.72 -16.35 -0.44
CA ASN A 180 8.98 -16.28 -1.19
C ASN A 180 9.79 -15.03 -0.83
N GLU A 181 9.14 -13.87 -0.66
CA GLU A 181 9.83 -12.64 -0.23
C GLU A 181 10.46 -12.82 1.17
N THR A 182 9.80 -13.50 2.11
CA THR A 182 10.40 -13.82 3.43
C THR A 182 11.61 -14.74 3.31
N LEU A 183 11.56 -15.72 2.39
CA LEU A 183 12.68 -16.62 2.12
C LEU A 183 13.86 -15.86 1.52
N VAL A 184 13.62 -14.95 0.57
CA VAL A 184 14.68 -14.10 0.00
C VAL A 184 15.32 -13.24 1.09
N GLN A 185 14.51 -12.65 1.97
CA GLN A 185 15.01 -11.87 3.10
C GLN A 185 15.89 -12.71 4.03
N GLN A 186 15.47 -13.93 4.35
CA GLN A 186 16.25 -14.88 5.15
C GLN A 186 17.56 -15.28 4.47
N MET A 187 17.54 -15.54 3.15
CA MET A 187 18.73 -15.86 2.36
C MET A 187 19.76 -14.73 2.41
N ILE A 188 19.31 -13.47 2.34
CA ILE A 188 20.20 -12.30 2.44
C ILE A 188 20.83 -12.21 3.83
N LEU A 189 20.06 -12.43 4.89
CA LEU A 189 20.61 -12.41 6.26
C LEU A 189 21.66 -13.50 6.46
N ARG A 190 21.40 -14.71 5.96
CA ARG A 190 22.35 -15.81 5.96
C ARG A 190 23.64 -15.46 5.20
N ASP A 191 23.50 -14.87 4.02
CA ASP A 191 24.64 -14.45 3.19
C ASP A 191 25.51 -13.40 3.91
N LEU A 192 24.88 -12.47 4.62
CA LEU A 192 25.58 -11.49 5.46
C LEU A 192 26.30 -12.15 6.64
N GLU A 193 25.68 -13.15 7.28
CA GLU A 193 26.28 -13.90 8.40
C GLU A 193 27.55 -14.65 7.96
N TYR A 194 27.50 -15.33 6.81
CA TYR A 194 28.64 -16.09 6.30
C TYR A 194 29.61 -15.27 5.44
N GLY A 195 29.33 -13.99 5.19
CA GLY A 195 30.15 -13.12 4.36
C GLY A 195 30.29 -13.61 2.91
N THR A 196 29.23 -14.21 2.35
CA THR A 196 29.23 -14.78 0.99
C THR A 196 27.94 -14.42 0.26
N ASN A 197 28.03 -14.23 -1.05
CA ASN A 197 26.87 -14.17 -1.96
C ASN A 197 26.89 -15.35 -2.96
N HIS A 198 27.72 -16.35 -2.70
CA HIS A 198 27.90 -17.51 -3.57
C HIS A 198 27.09 -18.70 -3.05
N HIS A 199 25.97 -18.98 -3.71
CA HIS A 199 25.07 -20.09 -3.38
C HIS A 199 25.58 -21.45 -3.91
N ARG A 200 26.80 -21.84 -3.52
CA ARG A 200 27.38 -23.13 -3.92
C ARG A 200 26.97 -24.29 -3.02
N TYR A 201 26.65 -23.99 -1.77
CA TYR A 201 26.27 -24.95 -0.75
C TYR A 201 25.04 -24.43 0.00
N GLY A 202 24.17 -25.35 0.43
CA GLY A 202 23.13 -25.08 1.42
C GLY A 202 23.60 -25.49 2.81
N TYR A 203 22.93 -25.00 3.85
CA TYR A 203 23.29 -25.23 5.25
C TYR A 203 22.19 -25.96 6.02
N GLU A 204 21.28 -26.63 5.32
CA GLU A 204 20.08 -27.27 5.91
C GLU A 204 19.24 -26.28 6.72
N GLU A 205 19.12 -25.06 6.20
CA GLU A 205 18.50 -23.94 6.90
C GLU A 205 17.05 -24.25 7.27
N GLU A 206 16.69 -23.97 8.53
CA GLU A 206 15.30 -23.98 8.94
C GLU A 206 14.54 -22.83 8.28
N LEU A 207 13.37 -23.10 7.71
CA LEU A 207 12.57 -22.07 7.06
C LEU A 207 11.82 -21.27 8.13
N GLU A 208 12.18 -19.98 8.29
CA GLU A 208 11.68 -19.15 9.40
C GLU A 208 10.14 -19.05 9.43
N TYR A 209 9.51 -19.00 8.25
CA TYR A 209 8.05 -18.89 8.15
C TYR A 209 7.32 -20.10 8.77
N LEU A 210 7.92 -21.29 8.76
CA LEU A 210 7.32 -22.50 9.31
C LEU A 210 7.05 -22.39 10.81
N LYS A 211 7.81 -21.54 11.54
CA LYS A 211 7.58 -21.28 12.97
C LYS A 211 6.18 -20.71 13.23
N ASN A 212 5.57 -20.06 12.24
CA ASN A 212 4.25 -19.44 12.34
C ASN A 212 3.16 -20.14 11.50
N MET A 213 3.50 -21.18 10.75
CA MET A 213 2.52 -21.95 9.97
C MET A 213 1.55 -22.71 10.88
N ASN A 214 0.29 -22.83 10.43
CA ASN A 214 -0.82 -23.46 11.17
C ASN A 214 -1.19 -22.76 12.49
N LYS A 215 -0.67 -21.55 12.75
CA LYS A 215 -0.97 -20.76 13.95
C LYS A 215 -1.95 -19.61 13.70
N CYS A 216 -2.50 -19.48 12.49
CA CYS A 216 -3.47 -18.41 12.22
C CYS A 216 -4.73 -18.62 13.08
N PRO A 217 -5.15 -17.61 13.86
CA PRO A 217 -6.35 -17.73 14.70
C PRO A 217 -7.65 -17.70 13.89
N ILE A 218 -7.60 -17.22 12.64
CA ILE A 218 -8.78 -17.04 11.78
C ILE A 218 -8.97 -18.30 10.92
N LYS A 219 -10.00 -19.07 11.27
CA LYS A 219 -10.35 -20.35 10.65
C LYS A 219 -11.81 -20.41 10.26
N THR A 220 -12.10 -21.22 9.25
CA THR A 220 -13.42 -21.39 8.64
C THR A 220 -13.62 -22.85 8.24
N ASP A 221 -14.81 -23.24 7.83
CA ASP A 221 -15.06 -24.60 7.33
C ASP A 221 -14.42 -24.87 5.96
N ASN A 222 -13.89 -23.85 5.29
CA ASN A 222 -13.22 -23.99 4.00
C ASN A 222 -11.72 -24.24 4.18
N ALA A 223 -11.26 -25.45 3.83
CA ALA A 223 -9.87 -25.85 3.94
C ALA A 223 -8.90 -24.98 3.11
N ILE A 224 -9.30 -24.57 1.90
CA ILE A 224 -8.48 -23.71 1.03
C ILE A 224 -8.31 -22.32 1.66
N PHE A 225 -9.40 -21.76 2.21
CA PHE A 225 -9.31 -20.51 2.96
C PHE A 225 -8.30 -20.62 4.10
N ASN A 226 -8.36 -21.70 4.88
CA ASN A 226 -7.50 -21.90 6.05
C ASN A 226 -6.03 -22.05 5.69
N ILE A 227 -5.73 -22.68 4.55
CA ILE A 227 -4.37 -22.81 4.02
C ILE A 227 -3.84 -21.43 3.64
N ILE A 228 -4.61 -20.64 2.88
CA ILE A 228 -4.18 -19.31 2.45
C ILE A 228 -4.04 -18.39 3.66
N SER A 229 -4.98 -18.42 4.62
CA SER A 229 -4.88 -17.61 5.84
C SER A 229 -3.64 -17.96 6.67
N ASP A 230 -3.26 -19.24 6.78
CA ASP A 230 -2.01 -19.61 7.44
C ASP A 230 -0.79 -19.02 6.74
N LYS A 231 -0.74 -19.06 5.41
CA LYS A 231 0.37 -18.48 4.64
C LYS A 231 0.47 -16.97 4.89
N LEU A 232 -0.64 -16.24 4.83
CA LEU A 232 -0.67 -14.80 5.08
C LEU A 232 -0.24 -14.46 6.51
N TYR A 233 -0.74 -15.20 7.50
CA TYR A 233 -0.40 -14.99 8.91
C TYR A 233 1.08 -15.26 9.18
N SER A 234 1.58 -16.39 8.67
CA SER A 234 2.98 -16.80 8.79
C SER A 234 3.91 -15.78 8.13
N ALA A 235 3.62 -15.39 6.88
CA ALA A 235 4.42 -14.40 6.17
C ALA A 235 4.48 -13.06 6.91
N ALA A 236 3.34 -12.55 7.40
CA ALA A 236 3.29 -11.25 8.08
C ALA A 236 4.17 -11.19 9.33
N LEU A 237 4.12 -12.22 10.18
CA LEU A 237 4.92 -12.26 11.41
C LEU A 237 6.42 -12.42 11.09
N THR A 238 6.75 -13.39 10.24
CA THR A 238 8.14 -13.68 9.89
C THR A 238 8.80 -12.52 9.16
N TYR A 239 8.08 -11.83 8.26
CA TYR A 239 8.63 -10.67 7.56
C TYR A 239 9.01 -9.54 8.54
N ASP A 240 8.14 -9.23 9.51
CA ASP A 240 8.43 -8.22 10.53
C ASP A 240 9.66 -8.61 11.37
N GLU A 241 9.77 -9.88 11.77
CA GLU A 241 10.90 -10.40 12.55
C GLU A 241 12.22 -10.26 11.82
N LEU A 242 12.27 -10.65 10.55
CA LEU A 242 13.47 -10.58 9.72
C LEU A 242 13.82 -9.13 9.32
N THR A 243 12.83 -8.25 9.14
CA THR A 243 13.03 -6.85 8.74
C THR A 243 13.78 -6.04 9.78
N ILE A 244 13.61 -6.36 11.07
CA ILE A 244 14.31 -5.68 12.19
C ILE A 244 15.83 -5.79 12.05
N ALA A 245 16.35 -6.87 11.47
CA ALA A 245 17.79 -7.04 11.25
C ALA A 245 18.36 -6.02 10.25
N PHE A 246 17.55 -5.55 9.30
CA PHE A 246 17.95 -4.50 8.33
C PHE A 246 17.67 -3.09 8.85
N TYR A 247 16.67 -2.95 9.72
CA TYR A 247 16.15 -1.69 10.24
C TYR A 247 15.86 -1.81 11.75
N PRO A 248 16.83 -1.53 12.64
CA PRO A 248 16.66 -1.74 14.08
C PRO A 248 15.51 -0.95 14.73
N ASN A 249 15.15 0.20 14.15
CA ASN A 249 14.04 1.05 14.60
C ASN A 249 12.74 0.78 13.83
N TYR A 250 12.64 -0.33 13.10
CA TYR A 250 11.46 -0.68 12.32
C TYR A 250 10.28 -1.01 13.24
N ASN A 251 9.20 -0.25 13.04
CA ASN A 251 7.92 -0.54 13.67
C ASN A 251 7.22 -1.65 12.89
N ARG A 252 6.93 -2.75 13.59
CA ARG A 252 6.21 -3.90 13.06
C ARG A 252 4.87 -3.47 12.45
N ARG A 253 4.65 -3.83 11.19
CA ARG A 253 3.45 -3.47 10.41
C ARG A 253 2.37 -4.56 10.43
N SER A 254 2.70 -5.77 10.93
CA SER A 254 1.74 -6.86 11.13
C SER A 254 0.57 -6.48 12.03
N LEU A 255 0.78 -5.61 13.01
CA LEU A 255 -0.29 -5.12 13.90
C LEU A 255 -1.37 -4.38 13.11
N ASP A 256 -0.98 -3.42 12.27
CA ASP A 256 -1.91 -2.69 11.40
C ASP A 256 -2.62 -3.65 10.43
N PHE A 257 -1.86 -4.59 9.83
CA PHE A 257 -2.41 -5.61 8.96
C PHE A 257 -3.47 -6.49 9.64
N PHE A 258 -3.25 -6.92 10.88
CA PHE A 258 -4.22 -7.73 11.62
C PHE A 258 -5.46 -6.95 12.03
N GLU A 259 -5.33 -5.65 12.31
CA GLU A 259 -6.50 -4.79 12.51
C GLU A 259 -7.35 -4.69 11.22
N ILE A 260 -6.71 -4.59 10.05
CA ILE A 260 -7.42 -4.60 8.75
C ILE A 260 -8.08 -5.96 8.53
N TRP A 261 -7.39 -7.04 8.85
CA TRP A 261 -7.93 -8.40 8.76
C TRP A 261 -9.20 -8.56 9.60
N LYS A 262 -9.20 -8.12 10.86
CA LYS A 262 -10.40 -8.16 11.71
C LYS A 262 -11.58 -7.42 11.08
N CYS A 263 -11.33 -6.26 10.46
CA CYS A 263 -12.39 -5.50 9.76
C CYS A 263 -12.95 -6.27 8.55
N TYR A 264 -12.11 -7.03 7.85
CA TYR A 264 -12.53 -7.84 6.70
C TYR A 264 -13.34 -9.06 7.14
N GLU A 265 -12.96 -9.65 8.27
CA GLU A 265 -13.67 -10.77 8.90
C GLU A 265 -15.08 -10.37 9.35
N GLN A 266 -15.21 -9.23 10.03
CA GLN A 266 -16.52 -8.70 10.45
C GLN A 266 -17.47 -8.54 9.26
N GLY A 267 -16.95 -8.10 8.12
CA GLY A 267 -17.72 -7.93 6.88
C GLY A 267 -18.17 -9.20 6.19
N ARG A 268 -17.66 -10.36 6.59
CA ARG A 268 -18.11 -11.64 6.07
C ARG A 268 -19.41 -12.10 6.74
N ILE A 269 -19.68 -11.60 7.95
CA ILE A 269 -20.80 -12.03 8.80
C ILE A 269 -22.09 -11.26 8.45
N GLU A 270 -21.96 -10.12 7.77
CA GLU A 270 -23.05 -9.31 7.19
C GLU A 270 -23.46 -9.81 5.80
#